data_AF-A0A151JQF0-F1
#
_entry.id   AF-A0A151JQF0-F1
#
_cell.length_a   1.000
_cell.length_b   1.000
_cell.length_c   1.000
_cell.angle_alpha   90.00
_cell.angle_beta   90.00
_cell.angle_gamma   90.00
#
_symmetry.space_group_name_H-M   'P 1'
#
loop_
_entity.id
_entity.type
_entity.pdbx_description
1 polymer ?
#
loop_
_entity_poly.entity_id
_entity_poly.type
_entity_poly.pdbx_seq_one_letter_code
_entity_poly.pdbx_strand_id
1 'polypeptide(L)'
;GIIFREANLICDKQSDSIMHQIEVARLIASKIAYQWFSNVFSYNWWTQFWLHDGLATLFGEETIVKIFNDSTIMDFLIVQNQYESLHLGSYFDMNPQITNLLEIDSLFSFPRYLKALIALRMLQSAITDKVFRKNVRTYVNRYTFSSTVSFDFWSMQEPIEAFKCYIPSDKFLTWVTYRHYQTVKFEQEETDSYTGRLLQMYNPIGQERWWIPINLKNYKLRIAETFMENLTTCLTPDSPSVTLYVQQIDWAYDCIVNIQRAGKYVLKA
;
A
#
# COMPACT_ATOMS: atom_id res chain seq x y z
N GLY A 1 -12.70 12.29 21.15
CA GLY A 1 -14.15 12.20 20.84
C GLY A 1 -14.32 12.20 19.34
N ILE A 2 -15.21 11.36 18.80
CA ILE A 2 -15.42 11.23 17.35
C ILE A 2 -16.62 12.08 16.94
N ILE A 3 -16.43 12.96 15.96
CA ILE A 3 -17.50 13.82 15.43
C ILE A 3 -17.78 13.41 13.98
N PHE A 4 -19.06 13.28 13.65
CA PHE A 4 -19.53 12.98 12.31
C PHE A 4 -20.49 14.07 11.84
N ARG A 5 -20.52 14.32 10.53
CA ARG A 5 -21.66 15.03 9.92
C ARG A 5 -22.82 14.05 9.85
N GLU A 6 -24.02 14.51 10.18
CA GLU A 6 -25.22 13.67 10.17
C GLU A 6 -25.45 12.99 8.81
N ALA A 7 -25.27 13.73 7.72
CA ALA A 7 -25.34 13.20 6.35
C ALA A 7 -24.36 12.04 6.06
N ASN A 8 -23.29 11.88 6.84
CA ASN A 8 -22.30 10.82 6.68
C ASN A 8 -22.59 9.59 7.57
N LEU A 9 -23.67 9.62 8.36
CA LEU A 9 -24.09 8.53 9.24
C LEU A 9 -25.46 7.97 8.89
N ILE A 10 -26.30 8.74 8.20
CA ILE A 10 -27.64 8.28 7.81
C ILE A 10 -27.46 7.14 6.81
N CYS A 11 -27.94 5.97 7.21
CA CYS A 11 -28.02 4.81 6.37
C CYS A 11 -29.28 4.00 6.73
N ASP A 12 -30.14 3.78 5.74
CA ASP A 12 -31.30 2.90 5.82
C ASP A 12 -31.02 1.61 5.05
N LYS A 13 -31.02 0.49 5.78
CA LYS A 13 -30.75 -0.84 5.25
C LYS A 13 -31.74 -1.27 4.15
N GLN A 14 -32.95 -0.73 4.12
CA GLN A 14 -33.99 -1.11 3.17
C GLN A 14 -33.96 -0.29 1.88
N SER A 15 -33.63 1.00 1.96
CA SER A 15 -33.62 1.91 0.80
C SER A 15 -32.25 2.10 0.18
N ASP A 16 -31.18 1.98 0.97
CA ASP A 16 -29.85 2.33 0.51
C ASP A 16 -29.15 1.16 -0.18
N SER A 17 -28.41 1.50 -1.24
CA SER A 17 -27.57 0.54 -1.95
C SER A 17 -26.49 -0.05 -1.02
N ILE A 18 -26.06 -1.28 -1.34
CA ILE A 18 -24.95 -1.94 -0.63
C ILE A 18 -23.69 -1.07 -0.67
N MET A 19 -23.45 -0.35 -1.77
CA MET A 19 -22.31 0.55 -1.89
C MET A 19 -22.37 1.69 -0.87
N HIS A 20 -23.53 2.33 -0.71
CA HIS A 20 -23.72 3.38 0.30
C HIS A 20 -23.52 2.86 1.72
N GLN A 21 -24.03 1.65 2.01
CA GLN A 21 -23.81 0.98 3.30
C GLN A 21 -22.31 0.75 3.56
N ILE A 22 -21.57 0.32 2.54
CA ILE A 22 -20.11 0.16 2.61
C ILE A 22 -19.42 1.50 2.86
N GLU A 23 -19.78 2.58 2.14
CA GLU A 23 -19.16 3.90 2.30
C GLU A 23 -19.35 4.48 3.71
N VAL A 24 -20.57 4.41 4.25
CA VAL A 24 -20.87 4.85 5.63
C VAL A 24 -20.08 4.01 6.63
N ALA A 25 -20.07 2.68 6.47
CA ALA A 25 -19.31 1.80 7.34
C ALA A 25 -17.81 2.07 7.27
N ARG A 26 -17.23 2.31 6.08
CA ARG A 26 -15.81 2.65 5.87
C ARG A 26 -15.43 3.90 6.65
N LEU A 27 -16.28 4.93 6.56
CA LEU A 27 -16.07 6.21 7.23
C LEU A 27 -16.09 6.04 8.76
N ILE A 28 -17.05 5.27 9.31
CA ILE A 28 -17.14 4.99 10.74
C ILE A 28 -15.93 4.16 11.20
N ALA A 29 -15.62 3.06 10.50
CA ALA A 29 -14.55 2.14 10.86
C ALA A 29 -13.18 2.85 10.87
N SER A 30 -12.91 3.69 9.86
CA SER A 30 -11.67 4.47 9.78
C SER A 30 -11.54 5.44 10.97
N LYS A 31 -12.61 6.15 11.34
CA LYS A 31 -12.55 7.06 12.49
C LYS A 31 -12.38 6.35 13.84
N ILE A 32 -12.97 5.18 14.01
CA ILE A 32 -12.78 4.33 15.20
C ILE A 32 -11.33 3.83 15.24
N ALA A 33 -10.81 3.32 14.13
CA ALA A 33 -9.41 2.87 14.03
C ALA A 33 -8.44 4.01 14.36
N TYR A 34 -8.75 5.24 13.91
CA TYR A 34 -7.94 6.41 14.17
C TYR A 34 -7.73 6.71 15.67
N GLN A 35 -8.68 6.34 16.54
CA GLN A 35 -8.54 6.56 17.99
C GLN A 35 -7.35 5.80 18.60
N TRP A 36 -6.88 4.73 17.97
CA TRP A 36 -5.69 4.00 18.40
C TRP A 36 -4.39 4.77 18.13
N PHE A 37 -4.40 5.72 17.19
CA PHE A 37 -3.23 6.50 16.77
C PHE A 37 -3.27 7.95 17.27
N SER A 38 -4.45 8.47 17.65
CA SER A 38 -4.66 9.88 18.00
C SER A 38 -3.97 10.37 19.26
N ASN A 39 -3.42 9.48 20.10
CA ASN A 39 -2.69 9.85 21.33
C ASN A 39 -1.17 9.96 21.13
N VAL A 40 -0.71 9.85 19.88
CA VAL A 40 0.70 9.96 19.51
C VAL A 40 0.95 11.39 19.01
N PHE A 41 1.33 12.30 19.91
CA PHE A 41 1.57 13.72 19.58
C PHE A 41 3.08 14.02 19.50
N SER A 42 3.56 14.54 18.37
CA SER A 42 4.94 15.02 18.26
C SER A 42 5.01 16.50 17.86
N TYR A 43 6.06 17.20 18.29
CA TYR A 43 6.34 18.60 17.90
C TYR A 43 6.43 18.81 16.36
N ASN A 44 6.71 17.74 15.59
CA ASN A 44 6.71 17.72 14.11
C ASN A 44 5.57 16.87 13.48
N TRP A 45 4.46 16.72 14.21
CA TRP A 45 3.28 15.91 13.89
C TRP A 45 2.72 16.07 12.46
N TRP A 46 2.79 17.25 11.86
CA TRP A 46 2.23 17.53 10.52
C TRP A 46 2.77 16.60 9.41
N THR A 47 4.03 16.17 9.55
CA THR A 47 4.69 15.26 8.59
C THR A 47 4.25 13.80 8.76
N GLN A 48 3.57 13.47 9.85
CA GLN A 48 3.29 12.10 10.29
C GLN A 48 1.80 11.73 10.21
N PHE A 49 0.92 12.70 9.94
CA PHE A 49 -0.53 12.47 9.76
C PHE A 49 -0.84 11.35 8.78
N TRP A 50 -0.15 11.34 7.64
CA TRP A 50 -0.39 10.36 6.58
C TRP A 50 -0.27 8.92 7.08
N LEU A 51 0.60 8.64 8.07
CA LEU A 51 0.80 7.30 8.60
C LEU A 51 -0.39 6.88 9.47
N HIS A 52 -0.84 7.75 10.37
CA HIS A 52 -2.00 7.46 11.23
C HIS A 52 -3.28 7.36 10.42
N ASP A 53 -3.49 8.31 9.50
CA ASP A 53 -4.65 8.31 8.61
C ASP A 53 -4.62 7.11 7.66
N GLY A 54 -3.45 6.78 7.11
CA GLY A 54 -3.27 5.61 6.24
C GLY A 54 -3.52 4.29 6.97
N LEU A 55 -3.00 4.13 8.19
CA LEU A 55 -3.25 2.94 9.02
C LEU A 55 -4.71 2.83 9.43
N ALA A 56 -5.33 3.94 9.84
CA ALA A 56 -6.74 3.98 10.19
C ALA A 56 -7.64 3.62 9.00
N THR A 57 -7.33 4.14 7.81
CA THR A 57 -8.03 3.80 6.57
C THR A 57 -7.85 2.31 6.25
N LEU A 58 -6.61 1.80 6.28
CA LEU A 58 -6.32 0.38 6.00
C LEU A 58 -7.10 -0.56 6.92
N PHE A 59 -7.08 -0.32 8.24
CA PHE A 59 -7.83 -1.12 9.20
C PHE A 59 -9.35 -0.91 9.09
N GLY A 60 -9.78 0.28 8.65
CA GLY A 60 -11.16 0.54 8.26
C GLY A 60 -11.63 -0.41 7.16
N GLU A 61 -10.91 -0.47 6.04
CA GLU A 61 -11.22 -1.38 4.92
C GLU A 61 -11.24 -2.85 5.35
N GLU A 62 -10.24 -3.28 6.13
CA GLU A 62 -10.20 -4.66 6.66
C GLU A 62 -11.38 -4.99 7.57
N THR A 63 -11.90 -3.98 8.28
CA THR A 63 -13.08 -4.15 9.13
C THR A 63 -14.34 -4.37 8.29
N ILE A 64 -14.46 -3.69 7.15
CA ILE A 64 -15.58 -3.86 6.23
C ILE A 64 -15.62 -5.29 5.68
N VAL A 65 -14.47 -5.81 5.25
CA VAL A 65 -14.34 -7.19 4.78
C VAL A 65 -14.87 -8.19 5.81
N LYS A 66 -14.60 -7.94 7.10
CA LYS A 66 -15.09 -8.78 8.20
C LYS A 66 -16.58 -8.62 8.45
N ILE A 67 -17.11 -7.39 8.40
CA ILE A 67 -18.53 -7.10 8.64
C ILE A 67 -19.41 -7.73 7.57
N PHE A 68 -19.02 -7.60 6.30
CA PHE A 68 -19.78 -8.10 5.16
C PHE A 68 -19.44 -9.56 4.82
N ASN A 69 -18.42 -10.14 5.46
CA ASN A 69 -17.95 -11.52 5.25
C ASN A 69 -17.68 -11.85 3.77
N ASP A 70 -17.13 -10.88 3.03
CA ASP A 70 -16.83 -11.01 1.61
C ASP A 70 -15.43 -10.47 1.34
N SER A 71 -14.51 -11.39 1.02
CA SER A 71 -13.13 -11.06 0.71
C SER A 71 -12.96 -10.27 -0.59
N THR A 72 -13.92 -10.35 -1.52
CA THR A 72 -13.86 -9.65 -2.81
C THR A 72 -14.01 -8.13 -2.65
N ILE A 73 -14.62 -7.68 -1.55
CA ILE A 73 -14.72 -6.26 -1.19
C ILE A 73 -13.33 -5.65 -1.04
N MET A 74 -12.38 -6.37 -0.42
CA MET A 74 -11.00 -5.87 -0.28
C MET A 74 -10.35 -5.63 -1.64
N ASP A 75 -10.51 -6.57 -2.56
CA ASP A 75 -9.94 -6.49 -3.90
C ASP A 75 -10.55 -5.30 -4.66
N PHE A 76 -11.88 -5.14 -4.59
CA PHE A 76 -12.57 -3.99 -5.17
C PHE A 76 -12.05 -2.65 -4.63
N LEU A 77 -11.97 -2.52 -3.31
CA LEU A 77 -11.51 -1.30 -2.65
C LEU A 77 -10.06 -0.97 -2.99
N ILE A 78 -9.17 -1.97 -3.01
CA ILE A 78 -7.77 -1.75 -3.40
C ILE A 78 -7.70 -1.29 -4.86
N VAL A 79 -8.43 -1.94 -5.77
CA VAL A 79 -8.45 -1.57 -7.20
C VAL A 79 -8.93 -0.13 -7.38
N GLN A 80 -10.04 0.24 -6.72
CA GLN A 80 -10.60 1.58 -6.79
C GLN A 80 -9.60 2.61 -6.25
N ASN A 81 -9.12 2.42 -5.02
CA ASN A 81 -8.20 3.35 -4.36
C ASN A 81 -6.87 3.47 -5.12
N GLN A 82 -6.38 2.39 -5.73
CA GLN A 82 -5.16 2.39 -6.53
C GLN A 82 -5.35 3.16 -7.83
N TYR A 83 -6.46 2.93 -8.54
CA TYR A 83 -6.77 3.67 -9.78
C TYR A 83 -6.86 5.17 -9.51
N GLU A 84 -7.60 5.55 -8.48
CA GLU A 84 -7.72 6.95 -8.05
C GLU A 84 -6.35 7.53 -7.61
N SER A 85 -5.56 6.77 -6.84
CA SER A 85 -4.22 7.20 -6.42
C SER A 85 -3.25 7.39 -7.59
N LEU A 86 -3.29 6.52 -8.60
CA LEU A 86 -2.46 6.64 -9.80
C LEU A 86 -2.89 7.81 -10.68
N HIS A 87 -4.20 8.04 -10.81
CA HIS A 87 -4.77 9.16 -11.56
C HIS A 87 -4.42 10.51 -10.92
N LEU A 88 -4.49 10.60 -9.59
CA LEU A 88 -4.22 11.82 -8.83
C LEU A 88 -2.73 12.02 -8.51
N GLY A 89 -1.94 10.94 -8.54
CA GLY A 89 -0.54 10.91 -8.09
C GLY A 89 0.45 11.65 -8.98
N SER A 90 0.07 12.04 -10.21
CA SER A 90 0.85 12.94 -11.07
C SER A 90 0.67 14.42 -10.71
N TYR A 91 -0.41 14.77 -10.02
CA TYR A 91 -0.78 16.18 -9.77
C TYR A 91 -0.51 16.63 -8.32
N PHE A 92 -0.42 15.71 -7.35
CA PHE A 92 -0.39 16.05 -5.93
C PHE A 92 0.95 15.78 -5.24
N ASP A 93 1.45 16.77 -4.50
CA ASP A 93 2.61 16.64 -3.62
C ASP A 93 2.19 16.14 -2.25
N MET A 94 2.78 15.05 -1.78
CA MET A 94 2.41 14.45 -0.51
C MET A 94 3.12 15.08 0.68
N ASN A 95 4.17 15.87 0.47
CA ASN A 95 4.84 16.63 1.51
C ASN A 95 5.07 18.06 1.01
N PRO A 96 3.98 18.85 0.84
CA PRO A 96 4.16 20.26 0.58
C PRO A 96 4.96 20.86 1.74
N GLN A 97 5.99 21.64 1.42
CA GLN A 97 6.65 22.47 2.43
C GLN A 97 5.63 23.53 2.87
N ILE A 98 4.97 23.29 4.00
CA ILE A 98 4.02 24.24 4.56
C ILE A 98 4.83 25.41 5.08
N THR A 99 4.75 26.52 4.39
CA THR A 99 5.35 27.78 4.84
C THR A 99 4.32 28.70 5.50
N ASN A 100 3.02 28.42 5.29
CA ASN A 100 1.91 29.21 5.81
C ASN A 100 0.80 28.32 6.42
N LEU A 101 0.21 28.75 7.53
CA LEU A 101 -0.94 28.08 8.17
C LEU A 101 -2.14 27.91 7.22
N LEU A 102 -2.29 28.79 6.23
CA LEU A 102 -3.35 28.70 5.22
C LEU A 102 -3.21 27.48 4.29
N GLU A 103 -2.04 26.86 4.24
CA GLU A 103 -1.77 25.67 3.42
C GLU A 103 -2.00 24.37 4.21
N ILE A 104 -2.32 24.44 5.51
CA ILE A 104 -2.53 23.26 6.37
C ILE A 104 -3.65 22.37 5.83
N ASP A 105 -4.70 22.94 5.23
CA ASP A 105 -5.80 22.15 4.66
C ASP A 105 -5.34 21.22 3.53
N SER A 106 -4.26 21.58 2.81
CA SER A 106 -3.67 20.71 1.78
C SER A 106 -3.09 19.40 2.34
N LEU A 107 -2.75 19.37 3.64
CA LEU A 107 -2.31 18.17 4.33
C LEU A 107 -3.41 17.13 4.51
N PHE A 108 -4.67 17.56 4.53
CA PHE A 108 -5.84 16.72 4.73
C PHE A 108 -6.55 16.41 3.40
N SER A 109 -5.83 16.57 2.29
CA SER A 109 -6.35 16.33 0.96
C SER A 109 -6.63 14.85 0.71
N PHE A 110 -7.77 14.58 0.07
CA PHE A 110 -8.21 13.23 -0.30
C PHE A 110 -7.14 12.37 -1.03
N PRO A 111 -6.37 12.90 -2.01
CA PRO A 111 -5.32 12.12 -2.69
C PRO A 111 -4.24 11.59 -1.74
N ARG A 112 -4.00 12.28 -0.61
CA ARG A 112 -2.98 11.91 0.36
C ARG A 112 -3.33 10.63 1.09
N TYR A 113 -4.59 10.48 1.48
CA TYR A 113 -5.07 9.28 2.16
C TYR A 113 -4.98 8.05 1.27
N LEU A 114 -5.38 8.18 0.00
CA LEU A 114 -5.32 7.09 -0.96
C LEU A 114 -3.89 6.60 -1.18
N LYS A 115 -2.95 7.53 -1.38
CA LYS A 115 -1.54 7.15 -1.62
C LYS A 115 -0.88 6.54 -0.37
N ALA A 116 -1.22 7.01 0.83
CA ALA A 116 -0.78 6.40 2.08
C ALA A 116 -1.33 4.97 2.25
N LEU A 117 -2.62 4.78 2.00
CA LEU A 117 -3.29 3.48 2.05
C LEU A 117 -2.62 2.47 1.12
N ILE A 118 -2.43 2.83 -0.16
CA ILE A 118 -1.81 1.93 -1.15
C ILE A 118 -0.36 1.61 -0.78
N ALA A 119 0.42 2.60 -0.33
CA ALA A 119 1.79 2.36 0.12
C ALA A 119 1.82 1.39 1.32
N LEU A 120 0.97 1.59 2.34
CA LEU A 120 0.90 0.70 3.50
C LEU A 120 0.44 -0.71 3.13
N ARG A 121 -0.50 -0.83 2.19
CA ARG A 121 -0.96 -2.12 1.68
C ARG A 121 0.16 -2.85 0.92
N MET A 122 0.91 -2.13 0.08
CA MET A 122 2.10 -2.66 -0.58
C MET A 122 3.09 -3.25 0.43
N LEU A 123 3.31 -2.53 1.53
CA LEU A 123 4.23 -2.94 2.56
C LEU A 123 3.72 -4.13 3.36
N GLN A 124 2.45 -4.13 3.75
CA GLN A 124 1.80 -5.27 4.40
C GLN A 124 1.92 -6.54 3.55
N SER A 125 1.79 -6.42 2.22
CA SER A 125 2.00 -7.53 1.29
C SER A 125 3.48 -7.97 1.23
N ALA A 126 4.43 -7.03 1.31
CA ALA A 126 5.86 -7.33 1.22
C ALA A 126 6.41 -8.07 2.45
N ILE A 127 5.92 -7.73 3.66
CA ILE A 127 6.48 -8.22 4.92
C ILE A 127 5.57 -9.22 5.65
N THR A 128 4.42 -9.59 5.06
CA THR A 128 3.31 -10.37 5.64
C THR A 128 2.45 -9.62 6.66
N ASP A 129 1.17 -10.02 6.78
CA ASP A 129 0.21 -9.41 7.72
C ASP A 129 0.62 -9.55 9.18
N LYS A 130 1.17 -10.71 9.58
CA LYS A 130 1.56 -10.99 10.97
C LYS A 130 2.66 -10.04 11.43
N VAL A 131 3.72 -9.89 10.63
CA VAL A 131 4.83 -9.00 10.92
C VAL A 131 4.37 -7.53 10.87
N PHE A 132 3.58 -7.17 9.86
CA PHE A 132 3.01 -5.83 9.74
C PHE A 132 2.24 -5.42 11.00
N ARG A 133 1.30 -6.25 11.47
CA ARG A 133 0.52 -5.96 12.70
C ARG A 133 1.39 -5.93 13.95
N LYS A 134 2.42 -6.77 14.04
CA LYS A 134 3.38 -6.73 15.15
C LYS A 134 4.11 -5.39 15.18
N ASN A 135 4.55 -4.90 14.02
CA ASN A 135 5.22 -3.60 13.89
C ASN A 135 4.28 -2.45 14.23
N VAL A 136 3.03 -2.48 13.74
CA VAL A 136 1.99 -1.51 14.13
C VAL A 136 1.81 -1.47 15.64
N ARG A 137 1.65 -2.63 16.29
CA ARG A 137 1.46 -2.71 17.74
C ARG A 137 2.67 -2.14 18.49
N THR A 138 3.87 -2.45 18.03
CA THR A 138 5.10 -1.99 18.69
C THR A 138 5.29 -0.49 18.50
N TYR A 139 4.99 0.04 17.31
CA TYR A 139 4.96 1.47 17.03
C TYR A 139 3.98 2.19 17.97
N VAL A 140 2.72 1.74 18.03
CA VAL A 140 1.71 2.35 18.91
C VAL A 140 2.19 2.33 20.36
N ASN A 141 2.61 1.17 20.87
CA ASN A 141 3.06 1.05 22.26
C ASN A 141 4.28 1.93 22.59
N ARG A 142 5.22 2.09 21.64
CA ARG A 142 6.43 2.89 21.84
C ARG A 142 6.14 4.39 21.89
N TYR A 143 5.16 4.84 21.10
CA TYR A 143 4.91 6.26 20.91
C TYR A 143 3.63 6.77 21.59
N THR A 144 2.86 5.89 22.22
CA THR A 144 1.77 6.31 23.10
C THR A 144 2.35 7.18 24.23
N PHE A 145 1.87 8.42 24.35
CA PHE A 145 2.36 9.43 25.31
C PHE A 145 3.80 9.95 25.09
N SER A 146 4.45 9.64 23.97
CA SER A 146 5.75 10.21 23.61
C SER A 146 5.57 11.58 22.94
N SER A 147 6.49 12.52 23.19
CA SER A 147 6.59 13.82 22.50
C SER A 147 7.42 13.76 21.20
N THR A 148 8.07 12.63 20.94
CA THR A 148 8.91 12.37 19.76
C THR A 148 8.44 11.14 19.02
N VAL A 149 8.40 11.20 17.69
CA VAL A 149 7.99 10.09 16.83
C VAL A 149 9.02 9.95 15.72
N SER A 150 9.54 8.74 15.52
CA SER A 150 10.39 8.38 14.37
C SER A 150 9.59 7.58 13.35
N PHE A 151 9.97 7.69 12.08
CA PHE A 151 9.48 6.83 10.99
C PHE A 151 10.10 5.41 11.02
N ASP A 152 10.87 5.09 12.06
CA ASP A 152 11.44 3.76 12.35
C ASP A 152 10.37 2.74 12.76
N PHE A 153 9.29 2.68 11.99
CA PHE A 153 8.24 1.69 12.11
C PHE A 153 8.76 0.27 11.77
N TRP A 154 9.82 0.18 10.96
CA TRP A 154 10.29 -1.08 10.35
C TRP A 154 11.71 -1.49 10.79
N SER A 155 12.37 -0.73 11.67
CA SER A 155 13.69 -1.11 12.23
C SER A 155 13.61 -2.18 13.32
N MET A 156 12.41 -2.67 13.62
CA MET A 156 12.15 -3.67 14.66
C MET A 156 12.34 -5.06 14.06
N GLN A 157 13.59 -5.51 14.11
CA GLN A 157 14.12 -6.81 13.69
C GLN A 157 13.19 -7.98 14.09
N GLU A 158 12.47 -8.54 13.13
CA GLU A 158 12.31 -10.00 13.08
C GLU A 158 13.39 -10.58 12.16
N PRO A 159 13.84 -11.82 12.40
CA PRO A 159 14.85 -12.46 11.57
C PRO A 159 14.45 -12.42 10.09
N ILE A 160 15.46 -12.09 9.28
CA ILE A 160 15.43 -11.83 7.83
C ILE A 160 14.78 -12.98 7.03
N GLU A 161 14.68 -14.17 7.60
CA GLU A 161 14.09 -15.37 6.99
C GLU A 161 12.60 -15.22 6.63
N ALA A 162 11.84 -14.35 7.29
CA ALA A 162 10.44 -14.05 6.94
C ALA A 162 10.29 -12.98 5.83
N PHE A 163 11.36 -12.22 5.54
CA PHE A 163 11.35 -11.13 4.58
C PHE A 163 12.04 -11.56 3.29
N LYS A 164 11.26 -11.96 2.26
CA LYS A 164 11.84 -12.13 0.91
C LYS A 164 12.31 -10.79 0.31
N CYS A 165 11.85 -9.66 0.86
CA CYS A 165 12.41 -8.34 0.62
C CYS A 165 12.39 -7.45 1.87
N TYR A 166 13.55 -6.93 2.26
CA TYR A 166 13.67 -5.89 3.27
C TYR A 166 13.71 -4.52 2.60
N ILE A 167 12.76 -3.64 2.93
CA ILE A 167 12.76 -2.24 2.48
C ILE A 167 13.04 -1.36 3.70
N PRO A 168 14.19 -0.65 3.74
CA PRO A 168 14.47 0.29 4.82
C PRO A 168 13.38 1.37 4.94
N SER A 169 13.11 1.85 6.16
CA SER A 169 12.04 2.83 6.42
C SER A 169 12.16 4.11 5.59
N ASP A 170 13.38 4.65 5.44
CA ASP A 170 13.67 5.83 4.64
C ASP A 170 13.42 5.58 3.14
N LYS A 171 13.68 4.35 2.68
CA LYS A 171 13.41 3.93 1.31
C LYS A 171 11.92 3.69 1.08
N PHE A 172 11.19 3.15 2.05
CA PHE A 172 9.74 3.03 1.93
C PHE A 172 9.06 4.40 1.87
N LEU A 173 9.56 5.38 2.64
CA LEU A 173 9.02 6.73 2.68
C LEU A 173 9.02 7.41 1.29
N THR A 174 9.91 6.99 0.38
CA THR A 174 9.93 7.45 -1.03
C THR A 174 8.59 7.25 -1.75
N TRP A 175 7.87 6.17 -1.44
CA TRP A 175 6.53 5.87 -1.99
C TRP A 175 5.47 6.86 -1.58
N VAL A 176 5.67 7.48 -0.43
CA VAL A 176 4.79 8.51 0.10
C VAL A 176 5.27 9.86 -0.37
N THR A 177 6.55 10.20 -0.26
CA THR A 177 7.06 11.55 -0.52
C THR A 177 7.06 11.95 -1.99
N TYR A 178 7.61 11.12 -2.87
CA TYR A 178 7.84 11.54 -4.26
C TYR A 178 6.55 11.54 -5.08
N ARG A 179 6.43 12.55 -5.96
CA ARG A 179 5.38 12.61 -6.97
C ARG A 179 5.56 11.44 -7.94
N HIS A 180 4.47 10.98 -8.54
CA HIS A 180 4.46 9.86 -9.49
C HIS A 180 4.68 8.47 -8.86
N TYR A 181 4.67 7.47 -9.73
CA TYR A 181 4.80 6.05 -9.43
C TYR A 181 5.79 5.43 -10.41
N GLN A 182 6.38 4.29 -10.04
CA GLN A 182 7.32 3.60 -10.91
C GLN A 182 6.61 2.69 -11.90
N THR A 183 7.24 2.49 -13.05
CA THR A 183 6.80 1.49 -14.04
C THR A 183 7.78 0.34 -14.00
N VAL A 184 7.26 -0.87 -13.96
CA VAL A 184 8.05 -2.09 -14.10
C VAL A 184 7.71 -2.67 -15.47
N LYS A 185 8.71 -2.80 -16.34
CA LYS A 185 8.56 -3.46 -17.63
C LYS A 185 8.82 -4.95 -17.44
N PHE A 186 8.03 -5.77 -18.10
CA PHE A 186 8.29 -7.19 -18.27
C PHE A 186 8.75 -7.43 -19.70
N GLU A 187 9.86 -8.14 -19.88
CA GLU A 187 10.38 -8.54 -21.18
C GLU A 187 10.54 -10.06 -21.20
N GLN A 188 9.97 -10.71 -22.20
CA GLN A 188 10.18 -12.14 -22.43
C GLN A 188 11.44 -12.35 -23.27
N GLU A 189 12.28 -13.33 -22.91
CA GLU A 189 13.44 -13.68 -23.74
C GLU A 189 12.99 -14.46 -24.99
N GLU A 190 13.43 -14.01 -26.17
CA GLU A 190 13.04 -14.64 -27.45
C GLU A 190 13.58 -16.08 -27.61
N THR A 191 14.69 -16.39 -26.94
CA THR A 191 15.38 -17.69 -27.06
C THR A 191 14.84 -18.76 -26.14
N ASP A 192 14.18 -18.39 -25.05
CA ASP A 192 13.62 -19.31 -24.07
C ASP A 192 12.27 -18.78 -23.59
N SER A 193 11.20 -19.41 -24.07
CA SER A 193 9.82 -19.01 -23.73
C SER A 193 9.57 -19.03 -22.23
N TYR A 194 10.36 -19.78 -21.43
CA TYR A 194 10.18 -19.93 -19.98
C TYR A 194 10.92 -18.89 -19.14
N THR A 195 11.71 -18.02 -19.78
CA THR A 195 12.51 -16.99 -19.12
C THR A 195 11.93 -15.61 -19.37
N GLY A 196 11.60 -14.92 -18.26
CA GLY A 196 11.06 -13.56 -18.28
C GLY A 196 11.88 -12.64 -17.39
N ARG A 197 12.10 -11.40 -17.82
CA ARG A 197 12.86 -10.40 -17.08
C ARG A 197 11.96 -9.25 -16.65
N LEU A 198 11.98 -8.93 -15.36
CA LEU A 198 11.37 -7.71 -14.83
C LEU A 198 12.43 -6.62 -14.74
N LEU A 199 12.08 -5.42 -15.20
CA LEU A 199 12.97 -4.28 -15.33
C LEU A 199 12.30 -3.05 -14.74
N GLN A 200 12.97 -2.39 -13.81
CA GLN A 200 12.54 -1.08 -13.36
C GLN A 200 12.80 -0.04 -14.47
N MET A 201 11.75 0.64 -14.91
CA MET A 201 11.86 1.78 -15.81
C MET A 201 12.19 3.03 -15.01
N TYR A 202 13.32 3.66 -15.30
CA TYR A 202 13.65 4.97 -14.72
C TYR A 202 12.90 6.08 -15.45
N ASN A 203 12.26 6.97 -14.70
CA ASN A 203 11.68 8.18 -15.25
C ASN A 203 12.80 9.20 -15.53
N PRO A 204 12.99 9.69 -16.76
CA PRO A 204 14.09 10.60 -17.11
C PRO A 204 14.09 11.93 -16.33
N ILE A 205 12.97 12.29 -15.69
CA ILE A 205 12.80 13.55 -14.95
C ILE A 205 13.40 13.46 -13.52
N GLY A 206 13.71 12.26 -13.02
CA GLY A 206 14.28 12.08 -11.68
C GLY A 206 15.30 10.95 -11.62
N GLN A 207 16.50 11.22 -11.10
CA GLN A 207 17.51 10.20 -10.76
C GLN A 207 17.12 9.43 -9.49
N GLU A 208 15.88 8.96 -9.40
CA GLU A 208 15.33 8.43 -8.17
C GLU A 208 15.51 6.92 -8.08
N ARG A 209 16.03 6.50 -6.94
CA ARG A 209 16.42 5.13 -6.61
C ARG A 209 15.33 4.46 -5.78
N TRP A 210 14.42 3.76 -6.45
CA TRP A 210 13.26 3.14 -5.80
C TRP A 210 13.53 1.71 -5.34
N TRP A 211 12.89 1.34 -4.24
CA TRP A 211 12.83 -0.03 -3.75
C TRP A 211 11.42 -0.55 -3.99
N ILE A 212 11.29 -1.46 -4.96
CA ILE A 212 9.99 -1.94 -5.45
C ILE A 212 9.77 -3.37 -4.96
N PRO A 213 8.90 -3.59 -3.96
CA PRO A 213 8.47 -4.93 -3.62
C PRO A 213 7.59 -5.48 -4.73
N ILE A 214 8.00 -6.62 -5.26
CA ILE A 214 7.29 -7.33 -6.30
C ILE A 214 6.71 -8.59 -5.69
N ASN A 215 5.41 -8.76 -5.86
CA ASN A 215 4.70 -9.97 -5.49
C ASN A 215 3.92 -10.45 -6.70
N LEU A 216 4.20 -11.65 -7.20
CA LEU A 216 3.59 -12.19 -8.42
C LEU A 216 2.78 -13.45 -8.12
N LYS A 217 1.60 -13.55 -8.72
CA LYS A 217 0.78 -14.77 -8.71
C LYS A 217 0.34 -15.15 -10.12
N ASN A 218 0.40 -16.44 -10.42
CA ASN A 218 -0.21 -17.00 -11.63
C ASN A 218 -1.70 -17.26 -11.37
N TYR A 219 -2.58 -16.77 -12.25
CA TYR A 219 -4.03 -16.87 -12.13
C TYR A 219 -4.63 -18.16 -12.72
N LYS A 220 -3.93 -18.89 -13.61
CA LYS A 220 -4.44 -20.13 -14.22
C LYS A 220 -4.17 -21.40 -13.42
N LEU A 221 -3.09 -21.43 -12.62
CA LEU A 221 -2.79 -22.58 -11.76
C LEU A 221 -3.61 -22.53 -10.46
N ARG A 222 -4.93 -22.72 -10.56
CA ARG A 222 -5.81 -23.00 -9.41
C ARG A 222 -5.75 -24.48 -8.96
N ILE A 223 -5.05 -25.35 -9.69
CA ILE A 223 -5.17 -26.83 -9.55
C ILE A 223 -4.01 -27.48 -8.77
N ALA A 224 -2.97 -26.74 -8.39
CA ALA A 224 -1.92 -27.29 -7.51
C ALA A 224 -1.60 -26.31 -6.40
N GLU A 225 -2.30 -26.42 -5.28
CA GLU A 225 -2.00 -25.71 -4.02
C GLU A 225 -0.60 -26.03 -3.47
N THR A 226 0.17 -26.90 -4.12
CA THR A 226 1.42 -27.47 -3.60
C THR A 226 2.71 -27.04 -4.30
N PHE A 227 2.72 -26.30 -5.42
CA PHE A 227 3.98 -26.15 -6.18
C PHE A 227 4.39 -24.78 -6.72
N MET A 228 3.61 -23.71 -6.49
CA MET A 228 4.08 -22.35 -6.77
C MET A 228 4.05 -21.53 -5.48
N GLU A 229 5.19 -21.41 -4.82
CA GLU A 229 5.39 -20.36 -3.83
C GLU A 229 5.09 -19.01 -4.50
N ASN A 230 4.26 -18.17 -3.88
CA ASN A 230 4.14 -16.77 -4.31
C ASN A 230 5.54 -16.18 -4.49
N LEU A 231 5.84 -15.69 -5.68
CA LEU A 231 7.16 -15.16 -5.97
C LEU A 231 7.21 -13.74 -5.43
N THR A 232 7.81 -13.59 -4.26
CA THR A 232 8.11 -12.31 -3.63
C THR A 232 9.58 -11.99 -3.83
N THR A 233 9.85 -10.85 -4.46
CA THR A 233 11.21 -10.36 -4.77
C THR A 233 11.23 -8.83 -4.70
N CYS A 234 12.40 -8.22 -4.88
CA CYS A 234 12.56 -6.77 -4.90
C CYS A 234 13.46 -6.28 -6.02
N LEU A 235 13.00 -5.23 -6.68
CA LEU A 235 13.87 -4.41 -7.51
C LEU A 235 14.47 -3.32 -6.62
N THR A 236 15.79 -3.23 -6.65
CA THR A 236 16.55 -2.21 -5.93
C THR A 236 17.41 -1.44 -6.92
N PRO A 237 17.94 -0.28 -6.54
CA PRO A 237 18.87 0.46 -7.40
C PRO A 237 20.12 -0.34 -7.76
N ASP A 238 20.55 -1.25 -6.88
CA ASP A 238 21.73 -2.10 -7.08
C ASP A 238 21.37 -3.36 -7.88
N SER A 239 20.10 -3.78 -7.84
CA SER A 239 19.54 -4.91 -8.59
C SER A 239 18.23 -4.49 -9.31
N PRO A 240 18.32 -3.68 -10.37
CA PRO A 240 17.15 -3.07 -11.02
C PRO A 240 16.39 -4.03 -11.93
N SER A 241 16.88 -5.26 -12.07
CA SER A 241 16.22 -6.30 -12.83
C SER A 241 16.32 -7.65 -12.14
N VAL A 242 15.26 -8.46 -12.27
CA VAL A 242 15.24 -9.85 -11.83
C VAL A 242 14.81 -10.75 -12.97
N THR A 243 15.56 -11.83 -13.19
CA THR A 243 15.21 -12.87 -14.16
C THR A 243 14.41 -13.95 -13.45
N LEU A 244 13.28 -14.31 -14.03
CA LEU A 244 12.37 -15.33 -13.54
C LEU A 244 12.46 -16.52 -14.49
N TYR A 245 12.81 -17.67 -13.94
CA TYR A 245 12.80 -18.94 -14.65
C TYR A 245 11.58 -19.72 -14.18
N VAL A 246 10.56 -19.85 -15.03
CA VAL A 246 9.38 -20.64 -14.67
C VAL A 246 9.03 -21.61 -15.79
N GLN A 247 9.49 -22.86 -15.63
CA GLN A 247 9.34 -23.98 -16.57
C GLN A 247 7.88 -24.38 -16.88
N GLN A 248 6.90 -23.79 -16.22
CA GLN A 248 5.47 -24.13 -16.35
C GLN A 248 4.57 -22.93 -16.67
N ILE A 249 5.15 -21.75 -16.91
CA ILE A 249 4.37 -20.57 -17.32
C ILE A 249 4.49 -20.44 -18.82
N ASP A 250 3.37 -20.56 -19.53
CA ASP A 250 3.27 -20.11 -20.91
C ASP A 250 2.95 -18.61 -20.88
N TRP A 251 4.01 -17.80 -20.90
CA TRP A 251 3.94 -16.35 -20.73
C TRP A 251 3.13 -15.64 -21.82
N ALA A 252 2.89 -16.30 -22.97
CA ALA A 252 2.03 -15.77 -24.02
C ALA A 252 0.54 -15.80 -23.62
N TYR A 253 0.15 -16.66 -22.66
CA TYR A 253 -1.23 -16.82 -22.22
C TYR A 253 -1.45 -16.61 -20.71
N ASP A 254 -0.37 -16.52 -19.93
CA ASP A 254 -0.41 -16.36 -18.47
C ASP A 254 -0.05 -14.93 -18.05
N CYS A 255 -1.07 -14.09 -17.85
CA CYS A 255 -0.97 -12.80 -17.17
C CYS A 255 -0.43 -12.93 -15.73
N ILE A 256 0.76 -12.40 -15.49
CA ILE A 256 1.20 -12.09 -14.13
C ILE A 256 0.52 -10.81 -13.67
N VAL A 257 -0.18 -10.89 -12.54
CA VAL A 257 -0.74 -9.72 -11.86
C VAL A 257 0.05 -9.50 -10.57
N ASN A 258 0.45 -8.25 -10.33
CA ASN A 258 0.92 -7.81 -9.01
C ASN A 258 -0.10 -8.27 -7.94
N ILE A 259 0.31 -9.12 -7.00
CA ILE A 259 -0.61 -9.72 -6.01
C ILE A 259 -1.40 -8.60 -5.33
N GLN A 260 -2.73 -8.79 -5.27
CA GLN A 260 -3.69 -7.85 -4.66
C GLN A 260 -3.65 -6.43 -5.26
N ARG A 261 -2.96 -6.24 -6.39
CA ARG A 261 -2.57 -4.93 -6.93
C ARG A 261 -2.03 -3.98 -5.85
N ALA A 262 -1.36 -4.55 -4.85
CA ALA A 262 -0.92 -3.81 -3.67
C ALA A 262 0.22 -2.84 -3.99
N GLY A 263 1.03 -3.12 -5.01
CA GLY A 263 2.13 -2.25 -5.41
C GLY A 263 1.69 -1.02 -6.18
N LYS A 264 2.23 0.14 -5.80
CA LYS A 264 2.02 1.41 -6.50
C LYS A 264 2.88 1.51 -7.76
N TYR A 265 2.84 0.51 -8.64
CA TYR A 265 3.59 0.49 -9.89
C TYR A 265 2.76 -0.13 -11.03
N VAL A 266 3.04 0.30 -12.25
CA VAL A 266 2.38 -0.21 -13.46
C VAL A 266 3.27 -1.27 -14.11
N LEU A 267 2.69 -2.43 -14.43
CA LEU A 267 3.35 -3.45 -15.24
C LEU A 267 3.07 -3.18 -16.72
N LYS A 268 4.11 -3.08 -17.54
CA LYS A 268 4.01 -3.02 -19.01
C LYS A 268 4.62 -4.29 -19.59
N ALA A 269 3.84 -5.00 -20.41
CA ALA A 269 4.36 -6.03 -21.32
C ALA A 269 4.95 -5.36 -22.57
#